data_AF-A0AAW5ZXE9-F1
#
_entry.id   AF-A0AAW5ZXE9-F1
#
_cell.length_a   1.000
_cell.length_b   1.000
_cell.length_c   1.000
_cell.angle_alpha   90.00
_cell.angle_beta   90.00
_cell.angle_gamma   90.00
#
_symmetry.space_group_name_H-M   'P 1'
#
loop_
_entity.id
_entity.type
_entity.pdbx_description
1 polymer ?
#
loop_
_entity_poly.entity_id
_entity_poly.type
_entity_poly.pdbx_seq_one_letter_code
_entity_poly.pdbx_strand_id
1 'polypeptide(L)' 'MFDIRRSLSRKGNPYDNAVVESTNRLLKKELIYRNRYTSLEQLRSDLNDYVWWFNNQRLHSTLEYRSPKELTEQGLVL' A
#
# COMPACT_ATOMS: atom_id res chain seq x y z
N MET A 1 -18.43 -7.42 -18.00
CA MET A 1 -18.51 -6.32 -17.01
C MET A 1 -18.26 -6.94 -15.64
N PHE A 2 -17.43 -6.33 -14.77
CA PHE A 2 -16.90 -6.98 -13.55
C PHE A 2 -17.77 -6.84 -12.27
N ASP A 3 -19.02 -6.39 -12.37
CA ASP A 3 -19.95 -6.20 -11.22
C ASP A 3 -19.37 -5.47 -9.98
N ILE A 4 -18.55 -4.44 -10.21
CA ILE A 4 -17.94 -3.64 -9.13
C ILE A 4 -18.81 -2.43 -8.82
N ARG A 5 -19.30 -2.31 -7.58
CA ARG A 5 -20.01 -1.12 -7.10
C ARG A 5 -19.02 0.00 -6.74
N ARG A 6 -19.23 1.19 -7.33
CA ARG A 6 -18.49 2.39 -6.93
C ARG A 6 -18.95 2.89 -5.56
N SER A 7 -17.99 3.15 -4.67
CA SER A 7 -18.21 3.79 -3.37
C SER A 7 -17.32 5.03 -3.27
N LEU A 8 -17.89 6.17 -2.89
CA LEU A 8 -17.19 7.44 -2.70
C LEU A 8 -17.42 7.92 -1.27
N SER A 9 -16.37 8.44 -0.65
CA SER A 9 -16.46 9.05 0.68
C SER A 9 -17.41 10.25 0.67
N ARG A 10 -18.09 10.48 1.80
CA ARG A 10 -18.91 11.68 1.97
C ARG A 10 -18.00 12.91 2.06
N LYS A 11 -18.48 14.04 1.53
CA LYS A 11 -17.78 15.32 1.67
C LYS A 11 -17.55 15.63 3.16
N GLY A 12 -16.32 15.96 3.53
CA GLY A 12 -15.96 16.30 4.90
C GLY A 12 -15.69 15.11 5.83
N ASN A 13 -15.58 13.88 5.29
CA ASN A 13 -15.23 12.70 6.08
C ASN A 13 -13.78 12.22 5.78
N PRO A 14 -12.76 12.73 6.50
CA PRO A 14 -11.37 12.35 6.26
C PRO A 14 -11.05 10.90 6.70
N TYR A 15 -11.84 10.32 7.60
CA TYR A 15 -11.60 8.98 8.14
C TYR A 15 -11.66 7.89 7.06
N ASP A 16 -12.56 8.04 6.08
CA ASP A 16 -12.69 7.10 4.96
C ASP A 16 -11.40 7.02 4.12
N ASN A 17 -10.59 8.09 4.10
CA ASN A 17 -9.35 8.15 3.32
C ASN A 17 -8.08 7.89 4.17
N ALA A 18 -8.21 7.78 5.49
CA ALA A 18 -7.07 7.76 6.41
C ALA A 18 -6.11 6.58 6.13
N VAL A 19 -6.64 5.42 5.74
CA VAL A 19 -5.82 4.24 5.40
C VAL A 19 -4.94 4.52 4.17
N VAL A 20 -5.54 5.02 3.09
CA VAL A 20 -4.82 5.35 1.85
C VAL A 20 -3.81 6.48 2.10
N GLU A 21 -4.16 7.49 2.88
CA GLU A 21 -3.23 8.57 3.25
C GLU A 21 -2.03 8.06 4.04
N SER A 22 -2.24 7.13 4.97
CA SER A 22 -1.16 6.52 5.73
C SER A 22 -0.22 5.71 4.86
N THR A 23 -0.77 4.88 3.97
CA THR A 23 0.02 4.10 3.00
C THR A 23 0.81 5.02 2.08
N ASN A 24 0.18 6.06 1.53
CA ASN A 24 0.84 7.02 0.63
C ASN A 24 1.96 7.80 1.33
N ARG A 25 1.78 8.16 2.60
CA ARG A 25 2.81 8.82 3.40
C ARG A 25 4.04 7.92 3.60
N LEU A 26 3.83 6.63 3.88
CA LEU A 26 4.92 5.65 4.01
C LEU A 26 5.66 5.48 2.68
N LEU A 27 4.93 5.23 1.59
CA LEU A 27 5.51 5.10 0.24
C LEU A 27 6.37 6.32 -0.11
N LYS A 28 5.86 7.54 0.10
CA LYS A 28 6.61 8.76 -0.19
C LYS A 28 7.87 8.88 0.67
N LYS A 29 7.75 8.61 1.97
CA LYS A 29 8.86 8.71 2.92
C LYS A 29 9.96 7.69 2.65
N GLU A 30 9.58 6.45 2.36
CA GLU A 30 10.52 5.33 2.26
C GLU A 30 11.10 5.17 0.84
N LEU A 31 10.33 5.51 -0.20
CA LEU A 31 10.75 5.38 -1.59
C LEU A 31 11.02 6.73 -2.24
N ILE A 32 9.99 7.58 -2.35
CA ILE A 32 10.05 8.76 -3.23
C ILE A 32 11.06 9.80 -2.74
N TYR A 33 11.07 10.13 -1.46
CA TYR A 33 11.94 11.17 -0.91
C TYR A 33 13.40 10.72 -0.74
N ARG A 34 13.67 9.41 -0.82
CA ARG A 34 15.02 8.85 -0.67
C ARG A 34 15.72 8.65 -2.00
N ASN A 35 15.00 8.77 -3.11
CA ASN A 35 15.51 8.49 -4.44
C ASN A 35 15.34 9.70 -5.36
N ARG A 36 16.20 9.78 -6.39
CA ARG A 36 16.04 10.73 -7.50
C ARG A 36 15.85 9.95 -8.78
N TYR A 37 14.72 10.15 -9.43
CA TYR A 37 14.36 9.44 -10.64
C TYR A 37 14.67 10.30 -11.87
N THR A 38 15.32 9.69 -12.85
CA THR A 38 15.62 10.30 -14.15
C THR A 38 14.69 9.81 -15.25
N SER A 39 13.95 8.72 -15.02
CA SER A 39 12.94 8.19 -15.93
C SER A 39 11.73 7.64 -15.16
N LEU A 40 10.58 7.63 -15.85
CA LEU A 40 9.36 7.00 -15.34
C LEU A 40 9.49 5.48 -15.25
N GLU A 41 10.31 4.87 -16.11
CA GLU A 41 10.57 3.43 -16.10
C GLU A 41 11.29 3.01 -14.82
N GLN A 42 12.31 3.76 -14.40
CA GLN A 42 13.00 3.51 -13.14
C GLN A 42 12.03 3.64 -11.96
N LEU A 43 11.24 4.71 -11.93
CA LEU A 43 10.23 4.91 -10.88
C LEU A 43 9.23 3.75 -10.83
N ARG A 44 8.78 3.25 -11.99
CA ARG A 44 7.85 2.12 -12.08
C ARG A 44 8.49 0.83 -11.57
N SER A 45 9.74 0.56 -11.94
CA SER A 45 10.47 -0.62 -11.46
C SER A 45 10.58 -0.60 -9.94
N ASP A 46 11.12 0.48 -9.39
CA ASP A 46 11.32 0.61 -7.95
C ASP A 46 9.99 0.59 -7.17
N LEU A 47 8.93 1.18 -7.74
CA LEU A 47 7.59 1.12 -7.15
C LEU A 47 7.05 -0.31 -7.10
N ASN A 48 7.23 -1.08 -8.19
CA ASN A 48 6.82 -2.48 -8.22
C ASN A 48 7.58 -3.30 -7.17
N ASP A 49 8.89 -3.10 -7.07
CA ASP A 49 9.73 -3.77 -6.07
C ASP A 49 9.30 -3.39 -4.64
N TYR A 50 9.02 -2.11 -4.40
CA TYR A 50 8.51 -1.62 -3.12
C TYR A 50 7.16 -2.25 -2.75
N VAL A 51 6.21 -2.30 -3.68
CA VAL A 51 4.89 -2.91 -3.44
C VAL A 51 5.02 -4.42 -3.20
N TRP A 52 5.88 -5.09 -3.97
CA TRP A 52 6.16 -6.51 -3.75
C TRP A 52 6.74 -6.74 -2.34
N TRP A 53 7.75 -5.97 -1.96
CA TRP A 53 8.35 -6.06 -0.62
C TRP A 53 7.33 -5.76 0.48
N PHE A 54 6.53 -4.71 0.33
CA PHE A 54 5.51 -4.31 1.30
C PHE A 54 4.51 -5.44 1.55
N ASN A 55 4.04 -6.11 0.50
CA ASN A 55 3.02 -7.15 0.63
C ASN A 55 3.58 -8.51 1.02
N ASN A 56 4.81 -8.84 0.60
CA ASN A 56 5.36 -10.19 0.74
C ASN A 56 6.34 -10.32 1.90
N GLN A 57 6.96 -9.24 2.37
CA GLN A 57 8.12 -9.31 3.27
C GLN A 57 8.08 -8.32 4.44
N ARG A 58 7.40 -7.18 4.30
CA ARG A 58 7.30 -6.19 5.37
C ARG A 58 6.49 -6.75 6.54
N LEU A 59 7.09 -6.74 7.73
CA LEU A 59 6.39 -7.12 8.96
C LEU A 59 5.59 -5.94 9.50
N HIS A 60 4.33 -6.20 9.86
CA HIS A 60 3.45 -5.21 10.47
C HIS A 60 3.15 -5.61 11.92
N SER A 61 3.42 -4.72 12.87
CA SER A 61 3.15 -4.99 14.30
C SER A 61 1.67 -5.25 14.56
N THR A 62 0.78 -4.60 13.82
CA THR A 62 -0.67 -4.84 13.85
C THR A 62 -1.08 -6.22 13.33
N LEU A 63 -0.19 -6.91 12.62
CA LEU A 63 -0.41 -8.25 12.06
C LEU A 63 0.40 -9.31 12.81
N GLU A 64 0.74 -9.07 14.09
CA GLU A 64 1.61 -9.95 14.89
C GLU A 64 2.98 -10.19 14.22
N TYR A 65 3.53 -9.13 13.62
CA TYR A 65 4.80 -9.18 12.88
C TYR A 65 4.78 -10.17 11.71
N ARG A 66 3.66 -10.28 11.01
CA ARG A 66 3.54 -10.95 9.71
C ARG A 66 3.42 -9.95 8.57
N SER A 67 3.70 -10.42 7.36
CA SER A 67 3.40 -9.73 6.11
C SER A 67 1.92 -9.84 5.72
N PRO A 68 1.40 -8.91 4.90
CA PRO A 68 0.04 -8.99 4.38
C PRO A 68 -0.26 -10.30 3.64
N LYS A 69 0.73 -10.83 2.91
CA LYS A 69 0.60 -12.11 2.20
C LYS A 69 0.43 -13.28 3.16
N GLU A 70 1.27 -13.38 4.19
CA GLU A 70 1.16 -14.46 5.19
C GLU A 70 -0.20 -14.46 5.89
N LEU A 71 -0.75 -13.27 6.18
CA LEU A 71 -2.09 -13.14 6.76
C LEU A 71 -3.17 -13.68 5.80
N THR A 72 -3.07 -13.30 4.52
CA THR A 72 -4.03 -13.72 3.48
C THR A 72 -3.97 -15.23 3.24
N GLU A 73 -2.76 -15.82 3.19
CA GLU A 73 -2.54 -17.26 3.00
C GLU A 73 -3.06 -18.10 4.16
N GLN A 74 -3.10 -17.55 5.38
CA GLN A 74 -3.67 -18.19 6.56
C GLN A 74 -5.21 -18.13 6.61
N GLY A 75 -5.86 -17.55 5.60
CA GLY A 75 -7.32 -17.38 5.55
C GLY A 75 -7.85 -16.32 6.52
N LEU A 76 -6.96 -15.54 7.13
CA LEU A 76 -7.30 -14.41 7.98
C LEU A 76 -7.47 -13.19 7.08
N VAL A 77 -8.69 -12.97 6.61
CA VAL A 77 -9.03 -11.79 5.81
C VAL A 77 -9.22 -10.59 6.75
N LEU A 78 -8.65 -9.43 6.40
CA LEU A 78 -8.93 -8.14 7.05
C LEU A 78 -10.33 -7.64 6.72
#